data_AF-A0A8J4Y5H2-F1
#
_entry.id   AF-A0A8J4Y5H2-F1
#
_cell.length_a   1.000
_cell.length_b   1.000
_cell.length_c   1.000
_cell.angle_alpha   90.00
_cell.angle_beta   90.00
_cell.angle_gamma   90.00
#
_symmetry.space_group_name_H-M   'P 1'
#
loop_
_entity.id
_entity.type
_entity.pdbx_description
1 polymer ?
#
loop_
_entity_poly.entity_id
_entity_poly.type
_entity_poly.pdbx_seq_one_letter_code
_entity_poly.pdbx_strand_id
1 'polypeptide(L)'
;MTGFLCALGGVCLLGKSPSHVQGGASSSGLMGDIRKPANLPNTNQEMQYCPVTQFVGHLLKLLVCHNEKFGTQIQKHVKELVGHEMSPLLYPILFDQTKVIVDKFFDQQGQVIVSDVNTQFIEHIIFIMKNVLENKTEHPSEHLGVTSIEPMMLSIVR
;
A
#
# COMPACT_ATOMS: atom_id res chain seq x y z
N MET A 1 -32.95 -13.90 -0.45
CA MET A 1 -32.68 -12.99 -1.59
C MET A 1 -31.54 -12.07 -1.17
N THR A 2 -30.31 -12.52 -1.39
CA THR A 2 -29.05 -11.78 -1.09
C THR A 2 -27.94 -12.53 -1.83
N GLY A 3 -27.68 -12.10 -3.05
CA GLY A 3 -26.72 -12.73 -3.96
C GLY A 3 -26.19 -11.70 -4.93
N PHE A 4 -25.68 -10.58 -4.41
CA PHE A 4 -24.97 -9.56 -5.18
C PHE A 4 -23.90 -8.97 -4.28
N LEU A 5 -22.73 -8.68 -4.87
CA LEU A 5 -21.47 -8.19 -4.29
C LEU A 5 -20.32 -9.20 -4.17
N CYS A 6 -20.13 -10.03 -5.20
CA CYS A 6 -18.78 -10.45 -5.60
C CYS A 6 -18.45 -9.72 -6.91
N ALA A 7 -18.03 -8.47 -6.82
CA ALA A 7 -17.53 -7.70 -7.95
C ALA A 7 -16.48 -6.70 -7.46
N LEU A 8 -15.39 -7.21 -6.88
CA LEU A 8 -14.13 -6.48 -6.88
C LEU A 8 -13.32 -6.99 -8.06
N GLY A 9 -13.19 -6.12 -9.07
CA GLY A 9 -12.60 -6.42 -10.35
C GLY A 9 -11.17 -6.95 -10.21
N GLY A 10 -10.97 -8.16 -10.73
CA GLY A 10 -9.64 -8.64 -11.06
C GLY A 10 -9.10 -7.83 -12.24
N VAL A 11 -8.13 -6.96 -11.98
CA VAL A 11 -7.33 -6.33 -13.03
C VAL A 11 -6.23 -7.29 -13.45
N CYS A 12 -6.45 -8.03 -14.54
CA CYS A 12 -5.37 -8.76 -15.20
C CYS A 12 -4.45 -7.74 -15.90
N LEU A 13 -3.24 -7.53 -15.40
CA LEU A 13 -2.20 -6.83 -16.14
C LEU A 13 -1.75 -7.72 -17.30
N LEU A 14 -2.42 -7.57 -18.45
CA LEU A 14 -1.95 -8.12 -19.70
C LEU A 14 -0.68 -7.34 -20.10
N GLY A 15 0.48 -7.86 -19.70
CA GLY A 15 1.79 -7.32 -20.06
C GLY A 15 1.99 -7.36 -21.58
N LYS A 16 1.51 -6.35 -22.28
CA LYS A 16 1.87 -6.08 -23.68
C LYS A 16 3.24 -5.38 -23.69
N SER A 17 4.29 -6.18 -23.84
CA SER A 17 5.59 -5.68 -24.28
C SER A 17 5.47 -5.14 -25.71
N PRO A 18 5.99 -3.95 -26.04
CA PRO A 18 5.94 -3.42 -27.39
C PRO A 18 7.17 -3.86 -28.17
N SER A 19 7.03 -4.86 -29.03
CA SER A 19 7.84 -4.94 -30.26
C SER A 19 7.38 -6.04 -31.21
N HIS A 20 7.09 -5.57 -32.43
CA HIS A 20 7.11 -6.27 -33.71
C HIS A 20 5.81 -6.90 -34.25
N VAL A 21 5.35 -6.24 -35.30
CA VAL A 21 4.36 -6.64 -36.29
C VAL A 21 4.80 -7.92 -37.02
N GLN A 22 3.92 -8.92 -37.09
CA GLN A 22 3.51 -9.75 -38.25
C GLN A 22 3.21 -11.22 -37.88
N GLY A 23 1.92 -11.57 -38.01
CA GLY A 23 1.44 -12.72 -38.80
C GLY A 23 1.70 -14.16 -38.32
N GLY A 24 0.63 -14.94 -38.25
CA GLY A 24 0.69 -16.38 -38.52
C GLY A 24 0.19 -17.28 -37.39
N ALA A 25 -0.66 -18.23 -37.78
CA ALA A 25 -1.39 -19.15 -36.91
C ALA A 25 -0.55 -20.38 -36.48
N SER A 26 -1.08 -21.06 -35.45
CA SER A 26 -1.05 -22.52 -35.23
C SER A 26 0.17 -23.22 -34.60
N SER A 27 -0.16 -23.89 -33.49
CA SER A 27 0.23 -25.26 -33.04
C SER A 27 1.65 -25.61 -32.57
N SER A 28 1.68 -26.10 -31.32
CA SER A 28 2.43 -27.26 -30.76
C SER A 28 3.97 -27.27 -30.74
N GLY A 29 4.54 -27.46 -29.54
CA GLY A 29 5.91 -27.95 -29.36
C GLY A 29 6.38 -27.93 -27.90
N LEU A 30 6.58 -29.11 -27.31
CA LEU A 30 7.19 -29.33 -25.99
C LEU A 30 8.73 -29.26 -26.06
N MET A 31 9.33 -29.08 -24.87
CA MET A 31 10.71 -29.42 -24.41
C MET A 31 11.75 -28.29 -24.29
N GLY A 32 12.15 -28.05 -23.02
CA GLY A 32 13.50 -27.83 -22.47
C GLY A 32 14.47 -26.83 -23.12
N ASP A 33 14.97 -25.85 -22.34
CA ASP A 33 16.28 -25.94 -21.68
C ASP A 33 16.56 -24.69 -20.82
N ILE A 34 17.39 -24.93 -19.80
CA ILE A 34 18.06 -24.03 -18.88
C ILE A 34 18.86 -22.95 -19.65
N ARG A 35 18.66 -21.68 -19.28
CA ARG A 35 19.74 -20.67 -19.27
C ARG A 35 19.32 -19.40 -18.49
N LYS A 36 19.91 -19.25 -17.30
CA LYS A 36 20.10 -17.96 -16.62
C LYS A 36 20.72 -16.94 -17.60
N PRO A 37 20.31 -15.67 -17.52
CA PRO A 37 21.30 -14.61 -17.53
C PRO A 37 21.15 -13.71 -16.30
N ALA A 38 22.29 -13.48 -15.66
CA ALA A 38 22.47 -12.43 -14.67
C ALA A 38 22.17 -11.08 -15.32
N ASN A 39 21.26 -10.30 -14.73
CA ASN A 39 21.12 -8.88 -15.02
C ASN A 39 21.31 -8.11 -13.71
N LEU A 40 22.17 -7.10 -13.81
CA LEU A 40 22.72 -6.25 -12.77
C LEU A 40 21.62 -5.53 -11.95
N PRO A 41 21.92 -5.07 -10.72
CA PRO A 41 21.01 -4.19 -9.99
C PRO A 41 20.86 -2.88 -10.77
N ASN A 42 19.70 -2.67 -11.38
CA ASN A 42 19.37 -1.42 -12.04
C ASN A 42 19.08 -0.36 -10.95
N THR A 43 20.11 0.34 -10.52
CA THR A 43 20.07 1.45 -9.55
C THR A 43 19.48 2.72 -10.18
N ASN A 44 18.24 2.66 -10.68
CA ASN A 44 17.46 3.82 -11.17
C ASN A 44 15.97 3.48 -11.32
N GLN A 45 15.31 3.12 -10.21
CA GLN A 45 13.84 3.07 -10.12
C GLN A 45 13.32 4.24 -9.29
N GLU A 46 13.71 5.48 -9.61
CA GLU A 46 12.97 6.64 -9.13
C GLU A 46 11.62 6.68 -9.88
N MET A 47 10.54 6.40 -9.13
CA MET A 47 9.13 6.46 -9.55
C MET A 47 8.68 5.48 -10.64
N GLN A 48 8.76 4.18 -10.35
CA GLN A 48 7.86 3.23 -11.01
C GLN A 48 6.42 3.55 -10.55
N TYR A 49 5.61 4.16 -11.42
CA TYR A 49 4.18 4.44 -11.17
C TYR A 49 3.46 3.13 -10.82
N CYS A 50 3.18 2.92 -9.53
CA CYS A 50 2.37 1.82 -9.05
C CYS A 50 0.97 2.36 -8.68
N PRO A 51 -0.08 2.07 -9.48
CA PRO A 51 -1.44 2.54 -9.21
C PRO A 51 -1.94 2.16 -7.81
N VAL A 52 -1.51 1.00 -7.30
CA VAL A 52 -1.86 0.51 -5.96
C VAL A 52 -1.25 1.40 -4.88
N THR A 53 0.03 1.77 -5.02
CA THR A 53 0.70 2.68 -4.09
C THR A 53 0.03 4.06 -4.07
N GLN A 54 -0.37 4.58 -5.23
CA GLN A 54 -1.10 5.84 -5.32
C GLN A 54 -2.47 5.77 -4.66
N PHE A 55 -3.19 4.67 -4.88
CA PHE A 55 -4.48 4.43 -4.23
C PHE A 55 -4.35 4.42 -2.70
N VAL A 56 -3.37 3.69 -2.16
CA VAL A 56 -3.11 3.67 -0.71
C VAL A 56 -2.72 5.06 -0.20
N GLY A 57 -1.87 5.79 -0.93
CA GLY A 57 -1.53 7.17 -0.59
C GLY A 57 -2.75 8.11 -0.59
N HIS A 58 -3.71 7.92 -1.50
CA HIS A 58 -4.97 8.68 -1.50
C HIS A 58 -5.86 8.32 -0.30
N LEU A 59 -5.97 7.04 0.07
CA LEU A 59 -6.67 6.64 1.29
C LEU A 59 -6.06 7.30 2.52
N LEU A 60 -4.73 7.29 2.66
CA LEU A 60 -4.07 7.90 3.81
C LEU A 60 -4.31 9.41 3.90
N LYS A 61 -4.36 10.13 2.76
CA LYS A 61 -4.74 11.56 2.76
C LYS A 61 -6.15 11.82 3.27
N LEU A 62 -7.08 10.88 3.05
CA LEU A 62 -8.46 11.02 3.53
C LEU A 62 -8.60 10.85 5.05
N LEU A 63 -7.59 10.29 5.73
CA LEU A 63 -7.57 10.20 7.21
C LEU A 63 -7.58 11.55 7.91
N VAL A 64 -7.23 12.63 7.20
CA VAL A 64 -7.28 14.01 7.71
C VAL A 64 -8.10 14.92 6.80
N CYS A 65 -9.11 14.35 6.12
CA CYS A 65 -9.97 15.09 5.20
C CYS A 65 -10.69 16.23 5.93
N HIS A 66 -10.36 17.48 5.59
CA HIS A 66 -10.96 18.67 6.21
C HIS A 66 -12.13 19.20 5.37
N ASN A 67 -13.22 18.42 5.33
CA ASN A 67 -14.48 18.85 4.74
C ASN A 67 -15.50 19.13 5.85
N GLU A 68 -16.09 20.33 5.87
CA GLU A 68 -16.99 20.74 6.97
C GLU A 68 -18.24 19.87 7.11
N LYS A 69 -18.73 19.28 6.00
CA LYS A 69 -19.97 18.49 6.00
C LYS A 69 -19.73 17.02 6.26
N PHE A 70 -18.68 16.47 5.65
CA PHE A 70 -18.46 15.02 5.60
C PHE A 70 -17.09 14.57 6.12
N GLY A 71 -16.20 15.50 6.49
CA GLY A 71 -14.82 15.20 6.85
C GLY A 71 -14.72 14.15 7.97
N THR A 72 -15.46 14.34 9.06
CA THR A 72 -15.48 13.40 10.20
C THR A 72 -15.98 12.00 9.80
N GLN A 73 -17.00 11.91 8.95
CA GLN A 73 -17.53 10.64 8.47
C GLN A 73 -16.54 9.93 7.53
N ILE A 74 -15.91 10.68 6.62
CA ILE A 74 -14.88 10.17 5.70
C ILE A 74 -13.71 9.63 6.52
N GLN A 75 -13.18 10.43 7.44
CA GLN A 75 -12.05 10.04 8.29
C GLN A 75 -12.36 8.77 9.09
N LYS A 76 -13.55 8.71 9.71
CA LYS A 76 -14.00 7.52 10.45
C LYS A 76 -14.07 6.29 9.55
N HIS A 77 -14.74 6.40 8.40
CA HIS A 77 -14.94 5.26 7.50
C HIS A 77 -13.62 4.77 6.90
N VAL A 78 -12.75 5.68 6.44
CA VAL A 78 -11.43 5.31 5.90
C VAL A 78 -10.57 4.67 6.98
N LYS A 79 -10.58 5.20 8.20
CA LYS A 79 -9.86 4.61 9.35
C LYS A 79 -10.35 3.19 9.66
N GLU A 80 -11.67 2.99 9.70
CA GLU A 80 -12.27 1.67 9.94
C GLU A 80 -11.95 0.68 8.80
N LEU A 81 -12.09 1.11 7.55
CA LEU A 81 -11.78 0.32 6.36
C LEU A 81 -10.31 -0.15 6.36
N VAL A 82 -9.37 0.78 6.59
CA VAL A 82 -7.94 0.46 6.57
C VAL A 82 -7.55 -0.42 7.77
N GLY A 83 -8.13 -0.18 8.94
CA GLY A 83 -7.81 -0.92 10.16
C GLY A 83 -8.36 -2.35 10.21
N HIS A 84 -9.49 -2.64 9.55
CA HIS A 84 -10.18 -3.93 9.71
C HIS A 84 -10.37 -4.72 8.41
N GLU A 85 -10.52 -4.04 7.27
CA GLU A 85 -10.96 -4.66 6.01
C GLU A 85 -9.88 -4.70 4.93
N MET A 86 -8.78 -3.95 5.10
CA MET A 86 -7.69 -3.93 4.15
C MET A 86 -7.03 -5.31 4.05
N SER A 87 -6.81 -5.78 2.82
CA SER A 87 -6.08 -7.01 2.57
C SER A 87 -4.65 -6.95 3.14
N PRO A 88 -4.17 -7.98 3.86
CA PRO A 88 -2.81 -8.02 4.40
C PRO A 88 -1.70 -7.86 3.36
N LEU A 89 -1.97 -8.18 2.08
CA LEU A 89 -1.04 -7.97 0.97
C LEU A 89 -0.71 -6.49 0.72
N LEU A 90 -1.55 -5.58 1.21
CA LEU A 90 -1.37 -4.13 1.09
C LEU A 90 -0.64 -3.51 2.29
N TYR A 91 -0.47 -4.24 3.40
CA TYR A 91 0.22 -3.73 4.58
C TYR A 91 1.65 -3.25 4.32
N PRO A 92 2.47 -3.94 3.49
CA PRO A 92 3.79 -3.41 3.13
C PRO A 92 3.72 -1.99 2.55
N ILE A 93 2.80 -1.80 1.59
CA ILE A 93 2.59 -0.51 0.90
C ILE A 93 2.01 0.52 1.88
N LEU A 94 1.06 0.12 2.72
CA LEU A 94 0.47 0.98 3.75
C LEU A 94 1.54 1.53 4.69
N PHE A 95 2.46 0.68 5.12
CA PHE A 95 3.50 1.02 6.08
C PHE A 95 4.55 1.94 5.47
N ASP A 96 4.99 1.65 4.25
CA ASP A 96 5.90 2.52 3.51
C ASP A 96 5.28 3.90 3.26
N GLN A 97 4.02 3.96 2.82
CA GLN A 97 3.35 5.23 2.58
C GLN A 97 3.10 6.01 3.88
N THR A 98 2.76 5.32 4.97
CA THR A 98 2.64 5.92 6.30
C THR A 98 3.96 6.55 6.72
N LYS A 99 5.08 5.82 6.62
CA LYS A 99 6.40 6.34 6.93
C LYS A 99 6.74 7.58 6.09
N VAL A 100 6.52 7.53 4.77
CA VAL A 100 6.77 8.67 3.87
C VAL A 100 5.97 9.91 4.27
N ILE A 101 4.77 9.76 4.82
CA ILE A 101 3.96 10.87 5.33
C ILE A 101 4.51 11.37 6.67
N VAL A 102 4.75 10.46 7.62
CA VAL A 102 5.25 10.80 8.97
C VAL A 102 6.63 11.45 8.94
N ASP A 103 7.52 11.04 8.02
CA ASP A 103 8.83 11.66 7.84
C ASP A 103 8.72 13.17 7.50
N LYS A 104 7.59 13.61 6.93
CA LYS A 104 7.32 15.03 6.63
C LYS A 104 6.82 15.82 7.84
N PHE A 105 6.55 15.14 8.96
CA PHE A 105 6.19 15.81 10.22
C PHE A 105 7.43 16.27 10.98
N PHE A 106 8.62 16.01 10.47
CA PHE A 106 9.86 16.52 11.01
C PHE A 106 10.41 17.61 10.09
N ASP A 107 10.95 18.67 10.67
CA ASP A 107 11.67 19.70 9.91
C ASP A 107 13.06 19.23 9.48
N GLN A 108 13.81 20.10 8.80
CA GLN A 108 15.16 19.78 8.30
C GLN A 108 16.17 19.57 9.44
N GLN A 109 15.85 20.04 10.65
CA GLN A 109 16.63 19.90 11.87
C GLN A 109 16.20 18.64 12.68
N GLY A 110 15.19 17.91 12.20
CA GLY A 110 14.64 16.72 12.84
C GLY A 110 13.74 17.03 14.04
N GLN A 111 13.26 18.26 14.19
CA GLN A 111 12.26 18.63 15.20
C GLN A 111 10.85 18.33 14.70
N VAL A 112 9.97 17.92 15.61
CA VAL A 112 8.58 17.61 15.29
C VAL A 112 7.80 18.89 14.99
N ILE A 113 7.15 18.93 13.84
CA ILE A 113 6.20 19.94 13.41
C ILE A 113 4.84 19.59 14.02
N VAL A 114 4.53 20.21 15.16
CA VAL A 114 3.26 20.00 15.85
C VAL A 114 2.16 20.81 15.17
N SER A 115 1.15 20.11 14.65
CA SER A 115 -0.08 20.72 14.13
C SER A 115 -1.26 19.79 14.38
N ASP A 116 -2.47 20.34 14.45
CA ASP A 116 -3.69 19.55 14.67
C ASP A 116 -3.86 18.45 13.62
N VAL A 117 -3.51 18.75 12.36
CA VAL A 117 -3.57 17.80 11.24
C VAL A 117 -2.56 16.66 11.42
N ASN A 118 -1.32 16.97 11.79
CA ASN A 118 -0.30 15.93 12.00
C ASN A 118 -0.65 15.04 13.19
N THR A 119 -1.07 15.64 14.31
CA THR A 119 -1.52 14.90 15.50
C THR A 119 -2.70 13.99 15.16
N GLN A 120 -3.71 14.50 14.47
CA GLN A 120 -4.87 13.73 14.05
C GLN A 120 -4.48 12.56 13.13
N PHE A 121 -3.55 12.78 12.19
CA PHE A 121 -3.04 11.71 11.34
C PHE A 121 -2.39 10.61 12.18
N ILE A 122 -1.50 10.97 13.12
CA ILE A 122 -0.83 10.01 14.00
C ILE A 122 -1.83 9.22 14.84
N GLU A 123 -2.84 9.86 15.44
CA GLU A 123 -3.88 9.17 16.21
C GLU A 123 -4.63 8.12 15.37
N HIS A 124 -4.96 8.46 14.12
CA HIS A 124 -5.61 7.53 13.20
C HIS A 124 -4.68 6.39 12.79
N ILE A 125 -3.39 6.66 12.56
CA ILE A 125 -2.39 5.61 12.28
C ILE A 125 -2.21 4.68 13.48
N ILE A 126 -2.14 5.20 14.71
CA ILE A 126 -2.05 4.37 15.93
C ILE A 126 -3.23 3.41 16.00
N PHE A 127 -4.44 3.91 15.74
CA PHE A 127 -5.64 3.07 15.70
C PHE A 127 -5.53 1.97 14.64
N ILE A 128 -5.10 2.31 13.43
CA ILE A 128 -4.94 1.35 12.33
C ILE A 128 -3.88 0.30 12.69
N MET A 129 -2.70 0.72 13.15
CA MET A 129 -1.60 -0.16 13.54
C MET A 129 -2.02 -1.12 14.63
N LYS A 130 -2.73 -0.62 15.65
CA LYS A 130 -3.26 -1.46 16.72
C LYS A 130 -4.17 -2.56 16.16
N ASN A 131 -5.14 -2.20 15.32
CA ASN A 131 -6.07 -3.20 14.76
C ASN A 131 -5.37 -4.17 13.81
N VAL A 132 -4.47 -3.70 12.94
CA VAL A 132 -3.69 -4.56 12.04
C VAL A 132 -2.87 -5.60 12.82
N LEU A 133 -2.26 -5.20 13.94
CA LEU A 133 -1.45 -6.09 14.78
C LEU A 133 -2.31 -7.00 15.67
N GLU A 134 -3.50 -6.55 16.11
CA GLU A 134 -4.42 -7.33 16.93
C GLU A 134 -5.28 -8.31 16.11
N ASN A 135 -5.40 -8.12 14.79
CA ASN A 135 -6.27 -8.92 13.94
C ASN A 135 -5.73 -10.36 13.77
N LYS A 136 -6.32 -11.30 14.52
CA LYS A 136 -6.01 -12.74 14.53
C LYS A 136 -6.54 -13.47 13.29
N THR A 137 -6.22 -12.99 12.09
CA THR A 137 -6.34 -13.86 10.91
C THR A 137 -5.36 -15.02 11.07
N GLU A 138 -5.64 -16.22 10.55
CA GLU A 138 -4.84 -17.41 10.91
C GLU A 138 -3.36 -17.37 10.46
N HIS A 139 -2.97 -16.41 9.61
CA HIS A 139 -1.60 -16.21 9.13
C HIS A 139 -1.19 -14.72 8.97
N PRO A 140 -1.14 -13.90 10.04
CA PRO A 140 -0.76 -12.48 9.93
C PRO A 140 0.76 -12.32 9.75
N SER A 141 1.53 -13.24 10.33
CA SER A 141 2.99 -13.16 10.48
C SER A 141 3.74 -13.31 9.15
N GLU A 142 3.18 -14.04 8.18
CA GLU A 142 3.84 -14.28 6.89
C GLU A 142 3.90 -13.01 6.03
N HIS A 143 2.90 -12.15 6.10
CA HIS A 143 2.86 -10.91 5.33
C HIS A 143 3.49 -9.73 6.07
N LEU A 144 3.37 -9.69 7.41
CA LEU A 144 4.04 -8.69 8.25
C LEU A 144 5.56 -8.93 8.32
N GLY A 145 6.01 -10.19 8.31
CA GLY A 145 7.42 -10.55 8.39
C GLY A 145 8.29 -10.15 7.19
N VAL A 146 7.66 -9.85 6.05
CA VAL A 146 8.36 -9.38 4.83
C VAL A 146 8.61 -7.86 4.87
N THR A 147 7.91 -7.12 5.74
CA THR A 147 8.04 -5.66 5.84
C THR A 147 8.74 -5.27 7.13
N SER A 148 9.73 -4.38 7.06
CA SER A 148 10.32 -3.79 8.27
C SER A 148 9.36 -2.76 8.86
N ILE A 149 8.60 -3.16 9.88
CA ILE A 149 7.61 -2.30 10.57
C ILE A 149 8.30 -1.41 11.61
N GLU A 150 9.44 -1.85 12.15
CA GLU A 150 10.20 -1.17 13.21
C GLU A 150 10.51 0.29 12.87
N PRO A 151 11.02 0.65 11.67
CA PRO A 151 11.37 2.03 11.36
C PRO A 151 10.15 2.97 11.37
N MET A 152 8.99 2.48 10.94
CA MET A 152 7.76 3.26 10.95
C MET A 152 7.21 3.43 12.38
N MET A 153 7.22 2.36 13.18
CA MET A 153 6.81 2.44 14.59
C MET A 153 7.70 3.38 15.38
N LEU A 154 9.02 3.36 15.13
CA LEU A 154 9.96 4.30 15.74
C LEU A 154 9.66 5.75 15.35
N SER A 155 9.27 6.03 14.10
CA SER A 155 8.87 7.38 13.69
C SER A 155 7.58 7.85 14.38
N ILE A 156 6.67 6.95 14.78
CA ILE A 156 5.42 7.29 15.46
C ILE A 156 5.64 7.63 16.94
N VAL A 157 6.55 6.93 17.62
CA VAL A 157 6.78 7.06 19.09
C VAL A 157 7.85 8.09 19.47
N ARG A 158 8.52 8.67 18.48
CA ARG A 158 9.63 9.63 18.65
C ARG A 158 9.12 11.01 19.02
#